data_AF-A0A6A4QJK4-F1
#
_entry.id   AF-A0A6A4QJK4-F1
#
_cell.length_a   1.000
_cell.length_b   1.000
_cell.length_c   1.000
_cell.angle_alpha   90.00
_cell.angle_beta   90.00
_cell.angle_gamma   90.00
#
_symmetry.space_group_name_H-M   'P 1'
#
loop_
_entity.id
_entity.type
_entity.pdbx_description
1 polymer ?
#
loop_
_entity_poly.entity_id
_entity_poly.type
_entity_poly.pdbx_seq_one_letter_code
_entity_poly.pdbx_strand_id
1 'polypeptide(L)' 'MWKPMANNLNFVYMLIFCLLFLSNTNAIAVDCVTDVQCIPPCYKRGFGRGKCVSYKCWCY' A
#
# COMPACT_ATOMS: atom_id res chain seq x y z
N MET A 1 -33.15 -16.23 -24.12
CA MET A 1 -31.69 -16.06 -23.92
C MET A 1 -31.47 -14.91 -22.94
N TRP A 2 -31.26 -15.19 -21.66
CA TRP A 2 -31.01 -14.16 -20.63
C TRP A 2 -29.52 -14.21 -20.25
N LYS A 3 -28.80 -13.11 -20.50
CA LYS A 3 -27.39 -12.95 -20.10
C LYS A 3 -27.33 -12.61 -18.61
N PRO A 4 -26.50 -13.28 -17.79
CA PRO A 4 -26.31 -12.87 -16.41
C PRO A 4 -25.37 -11.65 -16.35
N MET A 5 -25.90 -10.49 -15.96
CA MET A 5 -25.13 -9.31 -15.54
C MET A 5 -24.57 -9.52 -14.12
N ALA A 6 -23.72 -10.53 -13.93
CA ALA A 6 -23.09 -10.84 -12.64
C ALA A 6 -21.61 -10.41 -12.54
N ASN A 7 -21.07 -9.78 -13.59
CA ASN A 7 -19.63 -9.47 -13.68
C ASN A 7 -19.21 -8.11 -13.12
N ASN A 8 -20.12 -7.17 -12.88
CA ASN A 8 -19.73 -5.81 -12.53
C ASN A 8 -19.47 -5.63 -11.02
N LEU A 9 -20.25 -6.32 -10.18
CA LEU A 9 -20.15 -6.20 -8.72
C LEU A 9 -18.83 -6.81 -8.18
N ASN A 10 -18.45 -8.00 -8.67
CA ASN A 10 -17.19 -8.65 -8.30
C ASN A 10 -15.95 -7.83 -8.71
N PHE A 11 -16.01 -7.17 -9.87
CA PHE A 11 -14.93 -6.30 -10.35
C PHE A 11 -14.77 -5.05 -9.47
N VAL A 12 -15.89 -4.45 -9.06
CA VAL A 12 -15.90 -3.31 -8.12
C VAL A 12 -15.36 -3.74 -6.75
N TYR A 13 -15.75 -4.91 -6.22
CA TYR A 13 -15.21 -5.41 -4.97
C TYR A 13 -13.70 -5.70 -5.06
N MET A 14 -13.21 -6.28 -6.14
CA MET A 14 -11.77 -6.46 -6.35
C MET A 14 -11.02 -5.13 -6.41
N LEU A 15 -11.56 -4.12 -7.10
CA LEU A 15 -10.97 -2.78 -7.15
C LEU A 15 -10.96 -2.12 -5.77
N ILE A 16 -12.04 -2.22 -4.99
CA ILE A 16 -12.12 -1.67 -3.63
C ILE A 16 -11.13 -2.39 -2.71
N PHE A 17 -11.03 -3.71 -2.78
CA PHE A 17 -10.01 -4.48 -2.05
C PHE A 17 -8.60 -4.05 -2.48
N CYS A 18 -8.36 -3.90 -3.78
CA CYS A 18 -7.06 -3.47 -4.30
C CYS A 18 -6.70 -2.05 -3.82
N LEU A 19 -7.67 -1.12 -3.80
CA LEU A 19 -7.49 0.25 -3.28
C LEU A 19 -7.30 0.27 -1.75
N LEU A 20 -7.98 -0.60 -1.00
CA LEU A 20 -7.78 -0.76 0.45
C LEU A 20 -6.39 -1.32 0.78
N PHE A 21 -5.91 -2.29 -0.01
CA PHE A 21 -4.53 -2.78 0.07
C PHE A 21 -3.52 -1.71 -0.36
N LEU A 22 -3.84 -0.92 -1.39
CA LEU A 22 -3.01 0.19 -1.85
C LEU A 22 -2.92 1.31 -0.80
N SER A 23 -3.96 1.55 0.00
CA SER A 23 -3.94 2.54 1.09
C SER A 23 -2.98 2.16 2.23
N ASN A 24 -2.61 0.87 2.34
CA ASN A 24 -1.60 0.38 3.28
C ASN A 24 -0.17 0.38 2.70
N THR A 25 0.05 0.84 1.46
CA THR A 25 1.38 0.80 0.81
C THR A 25 2.44 1.68 1.45
N ASN A 26 2.02 2.62 2.29
CA ASN A 26 2.91 3.51 3.03
C ASN A 26 3.72 2.74 4.07
N ALA A 27 3.15 1.73 4.71
CA ALA A 27 3.90 0.91 5.66
C ALA A 27 4.78 -0.11 4.91
N ILE A 28 6.10 0.04 5.04
CA ILE A 28 7.07 -0.96 4.64
C ILE A 28 7.33 -1.87 5.84
N ALA A 29 7.30 -3.18 5.60
CA ALA A 29 7.76 -4.20 6.55
C ALA A 29 9.30 -4.19 6.77
N VAL A 30 9.93 -3.03 6.71
CA VAL A 30 11.33 -2.81 7.09
C VAL A 30 11.33 -2.35 8.53
N ASP A 31 12.00 -3.12 9.37
CA ASP A 31 12.24 -2.73 10.75
C ASP A 31 13.17 -1.52 10.80
N CYS A 32 12.81 -0.56 11.64
CA CYS A 32 13.58 0.66 11.85
C CYS A 32 13.70 1.01 13.32
N VAL A 33 14.80 1.66 13.65
CA VAL A 33 15.07 2.31 14.93
C VAL A 33 15.13 3.83 14.73
N THR A 34 15.51 4.28 13.53
CA THR A 34 15.60 5.71 13.17
C THR A 34 15.00 5.99 11.79
N ASP A 35 14.55 7.23 11.56
CA ASP A 35 13.90 7.65 10.32
C ASP A 35 14.80 7.48 9.08
N VAL A 36 16.11 7.62 9.24
CA VAL A 36 17.09 7.55 8.15
C VAL A 36 17.09 6.17 7.47
N GLN A 37 16.80 5.11 8.23
CA GLN A 37 16.73 3.73 7.70
C GLN A 37 15.56 3.54 6.72
N CYS A 38 14.55 4.41 6.79
CA CYS A 38 13.36 4.35 5.96
C CYS A 38 13.52 5.07 4.62
N ILE A 39 14.49 5.98 4.50
CA ILE A 39 14.72 6.76 3.27
C ILE A 39 15.03 5.85 2.07
N PRO A 40 16.06 4.98 2.09
CA PRO A 40 16.37 4.12 0.95
C PRO A 40 15.23 3.18 0.52
N PRO A 41 14.50 2.46 1.41
CA PRO A 41 13.40 1.60 1.00
C PRO A 41 12.18 2.39 0.50
N CYS A 42 11.90 3.57 1.07
CA CYS A 42 10.83 4.45 0.57
C CYS A 42 11.16 5.00 -0.82
N TYR A 43 12.40 5.44 -1.03
CA TYR A 43 12.85 5.96 -2.33
C TYR A 43 12.76 4.91 -3.44
N LYS A 44 13.11 3.64 -3.16
CA LYS A 44 12.95 2.52 -4.10
C LYS A 44 11.50 2.27 -4.52
N ARG A 45 10.52 2.67 -3.70
CA ARG A 45 9.09 2.54 -4.00
C ARG A 45 8.49 3.79 -4.66
N GLY A 46 9.30 4.82 -4.90
CA GLY A 46 8.85 6.09 -5.50
C GLY A 46 8.37 7.13 -4.49
N PHE A 47 8.57 6.90 -3.18
CA PHE A 47 8.28 7.88 -2.14
C PHE A 47 9.51 8.71 -1.82
N GLY A 48 9.35 10.03 -1.72
CA GLY A 48 10.48 10.93 -1.47
C GLY A 48 10.95 10.94 -0.02
N ARG A 49 10.12 10.48 0.92
CA ARG A 49 10.40 10.53 2.36
C ARG A 49 9.94 9.26 3.05
N GLY A 50 10.56 9.00 4.22
CA GLY A 50 10.25 7.88 5.08
C GLY A 50 10.44 8.27 6.54
N LYS A 51 9.54 7.79 7.41
CA LYS A 51 9.61 7.98 8.86
C LYS A 51 9.48 6.65 9.57
N CYS A 52 10.19 6.48 10.68
CA CYS A 52 10.05 5.32 11.52
C CYS A 52 8.88 5.52 12.50
N VAL A 53 7.88 4.65 12.41
CA VAL A 53 6.70 4.69 13.29
C VAL A 53 6.45 3.28 13.80
N SER A 54 6.43 3.11 15.13
CA SER A 54 6.24 1.80 15.78
C SER A 54 7.22 0.74 15.27
N TYR A 55 8.51 1.11 15.16
CA TYR A 55 9.59 0.26 14.65
C TYR A 55 9.42 -0.22 13.19
N LYS A 56 8.51 0.40 12.43
CA LYS A 56 8.27 0.12 11.02
C LYS A 56 8.39 1.38 10.18
N CYS A 57 8.92 1.24 8.97
CA CYS A 57 9.05 2.36 8.06
C CYS A 57 7.71 2.74 7.43
N TRP A 58 7.38 4.02 7.47
CA TRP A 58 6.22 4.62 6.82
C TRP A 58 6.69 5.62 5.76
N CYS A 59 6.31 5.37 4.51
CA CYS A 59 6.63 6.20 3.35
C CYS A 59 5.47 7.11 2.98
N TYR A 60 5.80 8.29 2.49
CA TYR A 60 4.85 9.30 2.04
C TYR A 60 5.50 10.24 1.03
#